data_AF-A0A6A1THY2-F1
#
_entry.id   AF-A0A6A1THY2-F1
#
_cell.length_a   1.000
_cell.length_b   1.000
_cell.length_c   1.000
_cell.angle_alpha   90.00
_cell.angle_beta   90.00
_cell.angle_gamma   90.00
#
_symmetry.space_group_name_H-M   'P 1'
#
loop_
_entity.id
_entity.type
_entity.pdbx_description
1 polymer ?
#
loop_
_entity_poly.entity_id
_entity_poly.type
_entity_poly.pdbx_seq_one_letter_code
_entity_poly.pdbx_strand_id
1 'polypeptide(L)'
;MARSLLPPCAPIWVACCRLHGAGCLRAAGWAAADTERQARPPGAAGPDDDAYARTAYEAPQARSRRLAEIWPELLGVERVGRNDNFFELGGHSLLAVQLMERLRRLSLGVEVRTLFARPVLADLAASLGSHHEVAVPANLITEHSTAITPQMLPLIELAQPEIDRIVATVPGGVGNIQDIYGLSPLQDGILFHHLLASRGDPYLLVSQMAFADRGLLERYLGAVQQVVDRHDILRTAFVWEGLSSPAQVVWRKAVLEVSEVELDDCDGSGAMSSGGGSIHASTASTLAGRRCCGL
;
A
#
# COMPACT_ATOMS: atom_id res chain seq x y z
N MET A 1 23.74 21.85 -11.36
CA MET A 1 22.54 22.34 -10.64
C MET A 1 21.51 21.21 -10.69
N ALA A 2 21.03 20.82 -9.52
CA ALA A 2 20.59 19.47 -9.17
C ALA A 2 19.31 19.00 -9.90
N ARG A 3 19.26 17.70 -10.21
CA ARG A 3 18.10 16.98 -10.77
C ARG A 3 17.07 16.77 -9.66
N SER A 4 15.90 17.39 -9.78
CA SER A 4 14.79 17.28 -8.85
C SER A 4 13.68 16.38 -9.40
N LEU A 5 13.99 15.09 -9.42
CA LEU A 5 13.03 14.00 -9.55
C LEU A 5 13.04 13.26 -8.22
N LEU A 6 11.90 13.14 -7.55
CA LEU A 6 11.74 11.96 -6.70
C LEU A 6 11.56 10.78 -7.67
N PRO A 7 12.40 9.72 -7.58
CA PRO A 7 12.13 8.49 -8.32
C PRO A 7 10.70 8.00 -8.00
N PRO A 8 10.06 7.25 -8.91
CA PRO A 8 8.76 6.63 -8.64
C PRO A 8 8.86 5.95 -7.28
N CYS A 9 7.95 6.29 -6.35
CA CYS A 9 7.97 5.89 -4.94
C CYS A 9 8.84 4.65 -4.73
N ALA A 10 10.12 4.83 -4.42
CA ALA A 10 11.06 3.73 -4.46
C ALA A 10 10.91 2.91 -3.18
N PRO A 11 10.41 1.66 -3.22
CA PRO A 11 10.85 0.69 -2.24
C PRO A 11 12.36 0.52 -2.45
N ILE A 12 13.16 1.06 -1.53
CA ILE A 12 14.59 0.74 -1.50
C ILE A 12 14.68 -0.72 -1.02
N TRP A 13 15.02 -1.60 -1.97
CA TRP A 13 15.19 -3.02 -1.76
C TRP A 13 16.50 -3.28 -1.01
N VAL A 14 16.39 -3.92 0.16
CA VAL A 14 17.50 -4.59 0.80
C VAL A 14 17.60 -6.00 0.21
N ALA A 15 18.61 -6.23 -0.62
CA ALA A 15 19.16 -7.56 -0.82
C ALA A 15 20.47 -7.64 -0.02
N CYS A 16 20.38 -8.08 1.24
CA CYS A 16 21.56 -8.39 2.01
C CYS A 16 22.03 -9.80 1.62
N CYS A 17 23.07 -9.88 0.80
CA CYS A 17 23.74 -11.12 0.46
C CYS A 17 24.43 -11.71 1.69
N ARG A 18 24.18 -13.00 1.99
CA ARG A 18 25.21 -13.84 2.61
C ARG A 18 25.25 -15.21 1.94
N LEU A 19 26.39 -15.49 1.32
CA LEU A 19 26.77 -16.79 0.79
C LEU A 19 27.64 -17.53 1.83
N HIS A 20 27.25 -18.77 2.09
CA HIS A 20 27.94 -19.89 2.75
C HIS A 20 28.00 -20.01 4.28
N GLY A 21 27.54 -21.19 4.74
CA GLY A 21 28.36 -22.09 5.57
C GLY A 21 27.96 -22.26 7.04
N ALA A 22 27.14 -23.29 7.31
CA ALA A 22 27.05 -24.07 8.55
C ALA A 22 26.99 -23.36 9.93
N GLY A 23 25.91 -23.62 10.67
CA GLY A 23 25.95 -23.60 12.14
C GLY A 23 24.71 -23.01 12.80
N CYS A 24 23.96 -23.85 13.53
CA CYS A 24 23.01 -23.40 14.53
C CYS A 24 23.67 -22.44 15.53
N LEU A 25 22.98 -21.35 15.91
CA LEU A 25 22.66 -21.05 17.32
C LEU A 25 21.77 -19.80 17.48
N ARG A 26 20.79 -20.01 18.35
CA ARG A 26 19.81 -19.16 19.05
C ARG A 26 20.01 -17.64 19.03
N ALA A 27 18.92 -16.97 18.70
CA ALA A 27 18.62 -15.60 19.06
C ALA A 27 18.45 -15.40 20.57
N ALA A 28 19.11 -14.38 21.10
CA ALA A 28 18.78 -13.65 22.33
C ALA A 28 19.38 -12.26 22.16
N GLY A 29 18.72 -11.13 22.33
CA GLY A 29 17.36 -10.82 22.75
C GLY A 29 17.39 -9.33 23.11
N TRP A 30 16.50 -8.51 22.55
CA TRP A 30 16.18 -7.18 23.08
C TRP A 30 14.70 -7.15 23.46
N ALA A 31 14.48 -6.60 24.65
CA ALA A 31 13.31 -6.80 25.50
C ALA A 31 12.02 -6.30 24.85
N ALA A 32 11.09 -7.22 24.66
CA ALA A 32 9.68 -6.91 24.52
C ALA A 32 9.16 -6.44 25.90
N ALA A 33 8.44 -5.32 25.91
CA ALA A 33 7.66 -4.92 27.08
C ALA A 33 6.61 -6.01 27.36
N ASP A 34 6.72 -6.62 28.54
CA ASP A 34 5.80 -7.62 29.06
C ASP A 34 4.37 -7.06 29.10
N THR A 35 3.50 -7.59 28.25
CA THR A 35 2.06 -7.50 28.46
C THR A 35 1.62 -8.82 29.06
N GLU A 36 1.49 -8.81 30.38
CA GLU A 36 1.13 -9.93 31.24
C GLU A 36 -0.22 -10.53 30.81
N ARG A 37 -0.15 -11.64 30.07
CA ARG A 37 -1.32 -12.43 29.66
C ARG A 37 -1.69 -13.33 30.83
N GLN A 38 -2.59 -12.86 31.68
CA GLN A 38 -3.08 -13.63 32.82
C GLN A 38 -3.90 -14.83 32.32
N ALA A 39 -3.35 -16.03 32.52
CA ALA A 39 -4.01 -17.29 32.20
C ALA A 39 -5.16 -17.57 33.19
N ARG A 40 -6.35 -17.87 32.66
CA ARG A 40 -7.54 -18.28 33.41
C ARG A 40 -7.43 -19.77 33.76
N PRO A 41 -7.77 -20.20 35.00
CA PRO A 41 -7.70 -21.62 35.38
C PRO A 41 -8.73 -22.47 34.61
N PRO A 42 -8.46 -23.77 34.41
CA PRO A 42 -9.40 -24.67 33.74
C PRO A 42 -10.51 -25.05 34.71
N GLY A 43 -11.76 -24.81 34.32
CA GLY A 43 -12.94 -25.22 35.10
C GLY A 43 -13.78 -24.06 35.60
N ALA A 44 -14.47 -23.41 34.68
CA ALA A 44 -15.76 -22.78 34.98
C ALA A 44 -16.64 -23.01 33.75
N ALA A 45 -17.69 -23.82 33.90
CA ALA A 45 -18.72 -23.96 32.89
C ALA A 45 -19.24 -22.57 32.52
N GLY A 46 -18.95 -22.13 31.29
CA GLY A 46 -19.56 -20.93 30.74
C GLY A 46 -21.05 -21.20 30.50
N PRO A 47 -21.94 -20.21 30.68
CA PRO A 47 -23.33 -20.33 30.29
C PRO A 47 -23.40 -20.62 28.78
N ASP A 48 -24.40 -21.40 28.37
CA ASP A 48 -24.70 -21.77 26.98
C ASP A 48 -24.37 -20.67 25.97
N ASP A 49 -23.73 -21.06 24.86
CA ASP A 49 -23.45 -20.24 23.67
C ASP A 49 -24.72 -19.64 23.01
N ASP A 50 -25.90 -19.86 23.58
CA ASP A 50 -27.19 -19.30 23.15
C ASP A 50 -27.56 -17.97 23.85
N ALA A 51 -26.70 -17.43 24.72
CA ALA A 51 -27.01 -16.26 25.55
C ALA A 51 -26.56 -14.89 24.98
N TYR A 52 -26.08 -14.82 23.74
CA TYR A 52 -26.10 -13.54 23.02
C TYR A 52 -27.47 -13.41 22.36
N ALA A 53 -28.22 -12.38 22.73
CA ALA A 53 -29.56 -12.11 22.22
C ALA A 53 -29.57 -12.02 20.69
N ARG A 54 -29.70 -13.16 20.02
CA ARG A 54 -30.06 -13.21 18.60
C ARG A 54 -31.45 -12.59 18.52
N THR A 55 -31.52 -11.40 17.93
CA THR A 55 -32.80 -10.77 17.62
C THR A 55 -33.66 -11.81 16.93
N ALA A 56 -34.91 -11.99 17.39
CA ALA A 56 -35.78 -13.03 16.87
C ALA A 56 -35.79 -13.00 15.34
N TYR A 57 -35.48 -14.14 14.71
CA TYR A 57 -35.36 -14.22 13.27
C TYR A 57 -36.66 -13.75 12.61
N GLU A 58 -36.53 -12.75 11.75
CA GLU A 58 -37.63 -12.25 10.93
C GLU A 58 -37.18 -12.22 9.46
N ALA A 59 -38.01 -12.79 8.58
CA ALA A 59 -37.62 -13.00 7.19
C ALA A 59 -37.38 -11.68 6.43
N PRO A 60 -36.36 -11.61 5.57
CA PRO A 60 -36.11 -10.46 4.69
C PRO A 60 -37.31 -10.15 3.78
N GLN A 61 -37.69 -8.86 3.71
CA GLN A 61 -38.74 -8.37 2.81
C GLN A 61 -38.23 -8.15 1.39
N ALA A 62 -39.12 -7.83 0.43
CA ALA A 62 -38.78 -7.68 -0.99
C ALA A 62 -37.59 -6.74 -1.26
N ARG A 63 -37.48 -5.62 -0.52
CA ARG A 63 -36.38 -4.65 -0.65
C ARG A 63 -35.06 -5.16 -0.07
N SER A 64 -35.13 -6.02 0.94
CA SER A 64 -34.02 -6.61 1.69
C SER A 64 -33.52 -7.94 1.13
N ARG A 65 -34.31 -8.58 0.25
CA ARG A 65 -34.05 -9.93 -0.26
C ARG A 65 -32.69 -10.06 -0.94
N ARG A 66 -32.33 -9.09 -1.78
CA ARG A 66 -31.03 -9.09 -2.48
C ARG A 66 -29.84 -9.03 -1.52
N LEU A 67 -29.94 -8.26 -0.43
CA LEU A 67 -28.88 -8.20 0.58
C LEU A 67 -28.83 -9.50 1.39
N ALA A 68 -29.97 -10.09 1.69
CA ALA A 68 -30.06 -11.35 2.41
C ALA A 68 -29.63 -12.59 1.59
N GLU A 69 -29.52 -12.46 0.26
CA GLU A 69 -28.85 -13.44 -0.59
C GLU A 69 -27.31 -13.29 -0.54
N ILE A 70 -26.82 -12.05 -0.38
CA ILE A 70 -25.38 -11.76 -0.40
C ILE A 70 -24.71 -11.98 0.97
N TRP A 71 -25.38 -11.58 2.06
CA TRP A 71 -24.79 -11.60 3.40
C TRP A 71 -24.42 -13.01 3.90
N PRO A 72 -25.25 -14.06 3.72
CA PRO A 72 -24.89 -15.43 4.12
C PRO A 72 -23.56 -15.88 3.52
N GLU A 73 -23.37 -15.68 2.21
CA GLU A 73 -22.15 -16.05 1.50
C GLU A 73 -20.93 -15.24 1.94
N LEU A 74 -21.14 -13.96 2.26
CA LEU A 74 -20.06 -13.03 2.60
C LEU A 74 -19.58 -13.20 4.05
N LEU A 75 -20.51 -13.45 4.97
CA LEU A 75 -20.25 -13.55 6.41
C LEU A 75 -20.03 -15.02 6.85
N GLY A 76 -20.32 -15.99 5.99
CA GLY A 76 -20.20 -17.41 6.31
C GLY A 76 -21.27 -17.90 7.30
N VAL A 77 -22.46 -17.30 7.26
CA VAL A 77 -23.59 -17.64 8.15
C VAL A 77 -24.70 -18.34 7.37
N GLU A 78 -25.44 -19.24 8.01
CA GLU A 78 -26.47 -20.04 7.34
C GLU A 78 -27.68 -19.20 6.90
N ARG A 79 -28.12 -18.27 7.75
CA ARG A 79 -29.30 -17.43 7.51
C ARG A 79 -29.11 -16.05 8.13
N VAL A 80 -29.70 -15.05 7.48
CA VAL A 80 -29.70 -13.66 7.94
C VAL A 80 -31.14 -13.14 8.00
N GLY A 81 -31.54 -12.64 9.17
CA GLY A 81 -32.80 -11.96 9.42
C GLY A 81 -32.75 -10.48 9.02
N ARG A 82 -33.92 -9.86 8.84
CA ARG A 82 -34.02 -8.45 8.43
C ARG A 82 -33.50 -7.46 9.49
N ASN A 83 -33.47 -7.86 10.76
CA ASN A 83 -33.02 -7.01 11.86
C ASN A 83 -31.56 -7.34 12.27
N ASP A 84 -30.89 -8.22 11.52
CA ASP A 84 -29.52 -8.59 11.82
C ASP A 84 -28.57 -7.46 11.46
N ASN A 85 -27.58 -7.26 12.33
CA ASN A 85 -26.54 -6.27 12.20
C ASN A 85 -25.31 -6.90 11.52
N PHE A 86 -24.84 -6.26 10.44
CA PHE A 86 -23.69 -6.71 9.66
C PHE A 86 -22.43 -6.98 10.49
N PHE A 87 -22.14 -6.10 11.47
CA PHE A 87 -20.92 -6.18 12.27
C PHE A 87 -21.05 -7.19 13.43
N GLU A 88 -22.26 -7.38 13.96
CA GLU A 88 -22.52 -8.41 14.99
C GLU A 88 -22.41 -9.83 14.40
N LEU A 89 -22.70 -9.98 13.11
CA LEU A 89 -22.50 -11.22 12.37
C LEU A 89 -21.04 -11.46 11.92
N GLY A 90 -20.07 -10.70 12.44
CA GLY A 90 -18.64 -10.84 12.11
C GLY A 90 -18.17 -10.04 10.89
N GLY A 91 -19.01 -9.15 10.36
CA GLY A 91 -18.63 -8.23 9.30
C GLY A 91 -17.51 -7.27 9.73
N HIS A 92 -16.58 -6.97 8.83
CA HIS A 92 -15.52 -5.98 9.03
C HIS A 92 -15.25 -5.20 7.74
N SER A 93 -14.36 -4.21 7.79
CA SER A 93 -14.14 -3.25 6.70
C SER A 93 -13.85 -3.89 5.34
N LEU A 94 -13.11 -5.00 5.29
CA LEU A 94 -12.85 -5.72 4.04
C LEU A 94 -14.12 -6.37 3.46
N LEU A 95 -14.93 -7.01 4.31
CA LEU A 95 -16.21 -7.59 3.90
C LEU A 95 -17.19 -6.50 3.48
N ALA A 96 -17.18 -5.34 4.15
CA ALA A 96 -17.97 -4.18 3.74
C ALA A 96 -17.61 -3.72 2.31
N VAL A 97 -16.32 -3.64 1.97
CA VAL A 97 -15.88 -3.29 0.60
C VAL A 97 -16.32 -4.35 -0.41
N GLN A 98 -16.17 -5.64 -0.07
CA GLN A 98 -16.64 -6.73 -0.92
C GLN A 98 -18.17 -6.72 -1.13
N LEU A 99 -18.94 -6.35 -0.10
CA LEU A 99 -20.39 -6.15 -0.20
C LEU A 99 -20.71 -5.05 -1.22
N MET A 100 -20.04 -3.89 -1.13
CA MET A 100 -20.25 -2.78 -2.06
C MET A 100 -19.95 -3.19 -3.50
N GLU A 101 -18.84 -3.90 -3.73
CA GLU A 101 -18.46 -4.40 -5.06
C GLU A 101 -19.50 -5.40 -5.62
N ARG A 102 -20.04 -6.29 -4.78
CA ARG A 102 -21.12 -7.21 -5.18
C ARG A 102 -22.40 -6.45 -5.54
N LEU A 103 -22.78 -5.44 -4.75
CA LEU A 103 -23.95 -4.61 -5.01
C LEU A 103 -23.80 -3.78 -6.29
N ARG A 104 -22.61 -3.24 -6.53
CA ARG A 104 -22.29 -2.46 -7.74
C ARG A 104 -22.49 -3.29 -9.01
N ARG A 105 -22.08 -4.57 -9.01
CA ARG A 105 -22.35 -5.50 -10.13
C ARG A 105 -23.83 -5.77 -10.39
N LEU A 106 -24.69 -5.56 -9.39
CA LEU A 106 -26.14 -5.65 -9.50
C LEU A 106 -26.80 -4.29 -9.79
N SER A 107 -26.00 -3.28 -10.16
CA SER A 107 -26.42 -1.88 -10.36
C SER A 107 -27.07 -1.23 -9.14
N LEU A 108 -26.80 -1.76 -7.94
CA LEU A 108 -27.26 -1.22 -6.67
C LEU A 108 -26.15 -0.40 -6.02
N GLY A 109 -26.46 0.84 -5.68
CA GLY A 109 -25.52 1.76 -5.06
C GLY A 109 -25.84 1.95 -3.59
N VAL A 110 -24.82 1.79 -2.74
CA VAL A 110 -24.85 2.24 -1.36
C VAL A 110 -23.43 2.63 -0.95
N GLU A 111 -23.30 3.73 -0.21
CA GLU A 111 -22.01 4.18 0.29
C GLU A 111 -21.56 3.30 1.46
N VAL A 112 -20.26 3.03 1.57
CA VAL A 112 -19.68 2.34 2.73
C VAL A 112 -20.08 3.04 4.03
N ARG A 113 -20.07 4.38 4.04
CA ARG A 113 -20.54 5.19 5.17
C ARG A 113 -21.95 4.81 5.62
N THR A 114 -22.85 4.52 4.68
CA THR A 114 -24.23 4.15 4.98
C THR A 114 -24.31 2.79 5.68
N LEU A 115 -23.44 1.84 5.33
CA LEU A 115 -23.35 0.57 6.07
C LEU A 115 -22.95 0.79 7.53
N PHE A 116 -21.98 1.66 7.80
CA PHE A 116 -21.59 2.00 9.18
C PHE A 116 -22.68 2.76 9.94
N ALA A 117 -23.42 3.64 9.26
CA ALA A 117 -24.52 4.39 9.87
C ALA A 117 -25.81 3.57 10.04
N ARG A 118 -26.03 2.57 9.19
CA ARG A 118 -27.24 1.73 9.12
C ARG A 118 -26.82 0.27 8.94
N PRO A 119 -26.26 -0.37 9.97
CA PRO A 119 -25.68 -1.70 9.85
C PRO A 119 -26.72 -2.82 9.84
N VAL A 120 -27.99 -2.50 10.10
CA VAL A 120 -29.10 -3.45 10.10
C VAL A 120 -29.58 -3.71 8.67
N LEU A 121 -29.82 -4.98 8.31
CA LEU A 121 -30.13 -5.40 6.95
C LEU A 121 -31.34 -4.65 6.34
N ALA A 122 -32.42 -4.44 7.11
CA ALA A 122 -33.59 -3.69 6.67
C ALA A 122 -33.28 -2.20 6.40
N ASP A 123 -32.49 -1.57 7.27
CA ASP A 123 -32.16 -0.15 7.16
C ASP A 123 -31.18 0.12 6.01
N LEU A 124 -30.22 -0.78 5.81
CA LEU A 124 -29.33 -0.76 4.65
C LEU A 124 -30.11 -0.94 3.36
N ALA A 125 -31.04 -1.90 3.32
CA ALA A 125 -31.91 -2.14 2.17
C ALA A 125 -32.77 -0.91 1.82
N ALA A 126 -33.24 -0.18 2.84
CA ALA A 126 -33.98 1.05 2.67
C ALA A 126 -33.15 2.19 2.08
N SER A 127 -31.83 2.11 2.21
CA SER A 127 -30.88 3.07 1.65
C SER A 127 -30.31 2.67 0.29
N LEU A 128 -30.66 1.50 -0.24
CA LEU A 128 -30.27 1.12 -1.61
C LEU A 128 -30.90 2.10 -2.61
N GLY A 129 -30.03 2.72 -3.40
CA GLY A 129 -30.39 3.54 -4.55
C GLY A 129 -29.85 2.95 -5.84
N SER A 130 -30.16 3.59 -6.96
CA SER A 130 -29.49 3.31 -8.23
C SER A 130 -28.04 3.78 -8.13
N HIS A 131 -27.09 2.89 -8.42
CA HIS A 131 -25.69 3.29 -8.52
C HIS A 131 -25.54 4.26 -9.71
N HIS A 132 -25.12 5.50 -9.45
CA HIS A 132 -24.64 6.37 -10.53
C HIS A 132 -23.19 6.01 -10.78
N GLU A 133 -22.93 5.34 -11.90
CA GLU A 133 -21.56 5.09 -12.30
C GLU A 133 -20.89 6.42 -12.63
N VAL A 134 -19.90 6.81 -11.83
CA VAL A 134 -19.05 7.95 -12.16
C VAL A 134 -18.28 7.56 -13.41
N ALA A 135 -18.60 8.20 -14.53
CA ALA A 135 -17.91 7.97 -15.79
C ALA A 135 -16.45 8.37 -15.62
N VAL A 136 -15.54 7.39 -15.66
CA VAL A 136 -14.11 7.63 -15.66
C VAL A 136 -13.73 8.10 -17.06
N PRO A 137 -13.16 9.31 -17.23
CA PRO A 137 -12.70 9.77 -18.54
C PRO A 137 -11.69 8.79 -19.13
N ALA A 138 -11.75 8.59 -20.45
CA ALA A 138 -10.76 7.77 -21.13
C ALA A 138 -9.39 8.46 -21.10
N ASN A 139 -8.32 7.68 -20.93
CA ASN A 139 -6.96 8.16 -21.10
C ASN A 139 -6.70 8.45 -22.59
N LEU A 140 -6.32 9.68 -22.90
CA LEU A 140 -6.08 10.15 -24.27
C LEU A 140 -4.61 10.04 -24.70
N ILE A 141 -3.70 9.68 -23.79
CA ILE A 141 -2.26 9.46 -24.06
C ILE A 141 -2.05 8.01 -24.52
N THR A 142 -1.77 7.85 -25.81
CA THR A 142 -1.56 6.55 -26.46
C THR A 142 -0.07 6.26 -26.66
N GLU A 143 0.28 5.03 -27.03
CA GLU A 143 1.67 4.65 -27.38
C GLU A 143 2.20 5.38 -28.62
N HIS A 144 1.31 5.89 -29.47
CA HIS A 144 1.65 6.63 -30.68
C HIS A 144 1.67 8.16 -30.46
N SER A 145 1.38 8.62 -29.25
CA SER A 145 1.40 10.04 -28.93
C SER A 145 2.83 10.57 -29.05
N THR A 146 3.02 11.58 -29.88
CA THR A 146 4.32 12.28 -30.04
C THR A 146 4.40 13.56 -29.21
N ALA A 147 3.26 14.04 -28.71
CA ALA A 147 3.14 15.18 -27.82
C ALA A 147 1.97 14.96 -26.84
N ILE A 148 1.99 15.64 -25.70
CA ILE A 148 0.90 15.68 -24.73
C ILE A 148 0.41 17.12 -24.65
N THR A 149 -0.89 17.32 -24.80
CA THR A 149 -1.53 18.64 -24.69
C THR A 149 -2.48 18.69 -23.49
N PRO A 150 -2.83 19.89 -22.98
CA PRO A 150 -3.74 20.02 -21.84
C PRO A 150 -5.10 19.31 -22.04
N GLN A 151 -5.62 19.28 -23.27
CA GLN A 151 -6.91 18.64 -23.57
C GLN A 151 -6.87 17.12 -23.42
N MET A 152 -5.67 16.52 -23.37
CA MET A 152 -5.47 15.10 -23.14
C MET A 152 -5.53 14.72 -21.66
N LEU A 153 -5.57 15.70 -20.75
CA LEU A 153 -5.46 15.52 -19.30
C LEU A 153 -6.78 15.89 -18.59
N PRO A 154 -7.83 15.05 -18.67
CA PRO A 154 -9.15 15.39 -18.11
C PRO A 154 -9.19 15.42 -16.56
N LEU A 155 -8.13 14.93 -15.91
CA LEU A 155 -8.06 14.76 -14.45
C LEU A 155 -7.06 15.72 -13.78
N ILE A 156 -6.47 16.66 -14.53
CA ILE A 156 -5.61 17.72 -13.99
C ILE A 156 -5.55 18.90 -14.95
N GLU A 157 -5.57 20.12 -14.40
CA GLU A 157 -5.40 21.34 -15.18
C GLU A 157 -3.91 21.74 -15.18
N LEU A 158 -3.24 21.57 -16.32
CA LEU A 158 -1.85 21.99 -16.52
C LEU A 158 -1.72 22.81 -17.81
N ALA A 159 -0.92 23.87 -17.77
CA ALA A 159 -0.54 24.61 -18.96
C ALA A 159 0.54 23.84 -19.76
N GLN A 160 0.61 24.06 -21.08
CA GLN A 160 1.59 23.39 -21.95
C GLN A 160 3.05 23.48 -21.43
N PRO A 161 3.55 24.64 -20.93
CA PRO A 161 4.91 24.72 -20.40
C PRO A 161 5.16 23.82 -19.17
N GLU A 162 4.13 23.51 -18.39
CA GLU A 162 4.22 22.61 -17.24
C GLU A 162 4.28 21.16 -17.71
N ILE A 163 3.48 20.81 -18.72
CA ILE A 163 3.52 19.50 -19.37
C ILE A 163 4.89 19.25 -20.00
N ASP A 164 5.45 20.23 -20.71
CA ASP A 164 6.77 20.13 -21.32
C ASP A 164 7.87 19.93 -20.27
N ARG A 165 7.74 20.56 -19.10
CA ARG A 165 8.64 20.31 -17.95
C ARG A 165 8.51 18.88 -17.46
N ILE A 166 7.29 18.37 -17.25
CA ILE A 166 7.07 16.97 -16.86
C ILE A 166 7.76 16.04 -17.85
N VAL A 167 7.47 16.21 -19.15
CA VAL A 167 8.03 15.38 -20.22
C VAL A 167 9.56 15.38 -20.20
N ALA A 168 10.20 16.52 -19.96
CA ALA A 168 11.66 16.64 -19.87
C ALA A 168 12.29 15.87 -18.69
N THR A 169 11.49 15.56 -17.65
CA THR A 169 11.96 14.78 -16.50
C THR A 169 11.81 13.27 -16.69
N VAL A 170 11.00 12.81 -17.65
CA VAL A 170 10.70 11.39 -17.84
C VAL A 170 11.71 10.74 -18.80
N PRO A 171 12.39 9.64 -18.41
CA PRO A 171 13.23 8.87 -19.32
C PRO A 171 12.43 8.36 -20.53
N GLY A 172 12.87 8.66 -21.75
CA GLY A 172 12.13 8.34 -22.97
C GLY A 172 11.05 9.37 -23.35
N GLY A 173 10.90 10.45 -22.57
CA GLY A 173 9.97 11.55 -22.84
C GLY A 173 8.53 11.06 -22.96
N VAL A 174 7.79 11.64 -23.93
CA VAL A 174 6.38 11.30 -24.19
C VAL A 174 6.17 9.80 -24.41
N GLY A 175 7.10 9.13 -25.09
CA GLY A 175 6.97 7.71 -25.42
C GLY A 175 6.93 6.79 -24.19
N ASN A 176 7.43 7.25 -23.04
CA ASN A 176 7.36 6.51 -21.79
C ASN A 176 6.26 7.01 -20.84
N ILE A 177 5.45 8.00 -21.22
CA ILE A 177 4.34 8.46 -20.40
C ILE A 177 3.08 7.68 -20.78
N GLN A 178 2.46 7.07 -19.78
CA GLN A 178 1.15 6.44 -19.91
C GLN A 178 0.04 7.41 -19.56
N ASP A 179 0.18 8.17 -18.47
CA ASP A 179 -0.88 9.06 -17.98
C ASP A 179 -0.32 10.18 -17.09
N ILE A 180 -1.07 11.27 -16.95
CA ILE A 180 -0.78 12.38 -16.05
C ILE A 180 -2.09 12.85 -15.39
N TYR A 181 -2.14 12.86 -14.07
CA TYR A 181 -3.32 13.28 -13.31
C TYR A 181 -2.95 13.79 -11.91
N GLY A 182 -3.89 14.49 -11.27
CA GLY A 182 -3.68 15.10 -9.96
C GLY A 182 -3.44 14.09 -8.85
N LEU A 183 -2.78 14.53 -7.78
CA LEU A 183 -2.69 13.76 -6.54
C LEU A 183 -4.06 13.67 -5.86
N SER A 184 -4.31 12.55 -5.18
CA SER A 184 -5.43 12.49 -4.23
C SER A 184 -5.07 13.26 -2.94
N PRO A 185 -6.05 13.70 -2.13
CA PRO A 185 -5.79 14.44 -0.90
C PRO A 185 -4.85 13.72 0.09
N LEU A 186 -4.93 12.38 0.14
CA LEU A 186 -4.01 11.59 0.96
C LEU A 186 -2.57 11.63 0.42
N GLN A 187 -2.41 11.56 -0.90
CA GLN A 187 -1.10 11.64 -1.54
C GLN A 187 -0.48 13.04 -1.38
N ASP A 188 -1.28 14.11 -1.47
CA ASP A 188 -0.82 15.47 -1.17
C ASP A 188 -0.30 15.58 0.27
N GLY A 189 -1.04 15.02 1.23
CA GLY A 189 -0.61 14.98 2.63
C GLY A 189 0.71 14.22 2.82
N ILE A 190 0.85 13.06 2.19
CA ILE A 190 2.08 12.26 2.22
C ILE A 190 3.25 13.04 1.61
N LEU A 191 3.06 13.65 0.44
CA LEU A 191 4.09 14.45 -0.24
C LEU A 191 4.52 15.64 0.63
N PHE A 192 3.57 16.35 1.24
CA PHE A 192 3.86 17.46 2.15
C PHE A 192 4.76 17.04 3.32
N HIS A 193 4.46 15.91 3.97
CA HIS A 193 5.27 15.39 5.05
C HIS A 193 6.66 14.93 4.61
N HIS A 194 6.77 14.33 3.42
CA HIS A 194 8.07 14.02 2.81
C HIS A 194 8.92 15.28 2.65
N LEU A 195 8.35 16.36 2.09
CA LEU A 195 9.06 17.63 1.85
C LEU A 195 9.49 18.35 3.13
N LEU A 196 8.76 18.16 4.24
CA LEU A 196 9.10 18.73 5.55
C LEU A 196 10.09 17.88 6.36
N ALA A 197 10.28 16.61 5.99
CA ALA A 197 11.10 15.70 6.75
C ALA A 197 12.58 16.13 6.66
N SER A 198 13.19 16.41 7.82
CA SER A 198 14.60 16.79 7.91
C SER A 198 15.54 15.58 8.01
N ARG A 199 15.00 14.39 8.31
CA ARG A 199 15.75 13.13 8.45
C ARG A 199 14.91 11.95 7.98
N GLY A 200 15.32 11.35 6.86
CA GLY A 200 14.62 10.22 6.27
C GLY A 200 13.21 10.58 5.79
N ASP A 201 12.49 9.59 5.28
CA ASP A 201 11.10 9.73 4.85
C ASP A 201 10.19 8.96 5.83
N PRO A 202 9.20 9.62 6.47
CA PRO A 202 8.30 8.96 7.43
C PRO A 202 7.41 7.88 6.82
N TYR A 203 7.24 7.86 5.49
CA TYR A 203 6.44 6.88 4.77
C TYR A 203 7.28 5.83 4.05
N LEU A 204 8.60 5.80 4.28
CA LEU A 204 9.46 4.76 3.73
C LEU A 204 9.19 3.41 4.41
N LEU A 205 8.70 2.45 3.62
CA LEU A 205 8.56 1.07 4.04
C LEU A 205 9.80 0.28 3.64
N VAL A 206 10.47 -0.30 4.64
CA VAL A 206 11.64 -1.16 4.43
C VAL A 206 11.29 -2.59 4.82
N SER A 207 11.56 -3.52 3.92
CA SER A 207 11.46 -4.96 4.17
C SER A 207 12.82 -5.60 3.92
N GLN A 208 13.19 -6.55 4.77
CA GLN A 208 14.43 -7.31 4.64
C GLN A 208 14.12 -8.77 4.38
N MET A 209 14.79 -9.35 3.39
CA MET A 209 14.62 -10.74 3.00
C MET A 209 15.99 -11.38 2.83
N ALA A 210 16.11 -12.65 3.23
CA ALA A 210 17.28 -13.46 3.01
C ALA A 210 16.98 -14.50 1.93
N PHE A 211 17.97 -14.72 1.06
CA PHE A 211 17.88 -15.69 -0.03
C PHE A 211 18.95 -16.76 0.16
N ALA A 212 18.63 -18.01 -0.17
CA ALA A 212 19.54 -19.14 0.00
C ALA A 212 20.79 -19.02 -0.89
N ASP A 213 20.63 -18.46 -2.08
CA ASP A 213 21.68 -18.26 -3.06
C ASP A 213 21.36 -17.09 -3.99
N ARG A 214 22.37 -16.69 -4.78
CA ARG A 214 22.27 -15.58 -5.73
C ARG A 214 21.25 -15.84 -6.85
N GLY A 215 21.13 -17.08 -7.31
CA GLY A 215 20.18 -17.43 -8.39
C GLY A 215 18.72 -17.28 -7.95
N LEU A 216 18.39 -17.58 -6.68
CA LEU A 216 17.07 -17.33 -6.13
C LEU A 216 16.78 -15.83 -6.00
N LEU A 217 17.77 -15.03 -5.56
CA LEU A 217 17.66 -13.57 -5.52
C LEU A 217 17.37 -13.01 -6.93
N GLU A 218 18.09 -13.45 -7.95
CA GLU A 218 17.89 -12.96 -9.33
C GLU A 218 16.50 -13.31 -9.88
N ARG A 219 16.00 -14.54 -9.62
CA ARG A 219 14.62 -14.91 -9.98
C ARG A 219 13.59 -14.06 -9.23
N TYR A 220 13.85 -13.77 -7.96
CA TYR A 220 12.99 -12.92 -7.16
C TYR A 220 12.95 -11.48 -7.69
N LEU A 221 14.11 -10.89 -7.99
CA LEU A 221 14.20 -9.55 -8.59
C LEU A 221 13.49 -9.49 -9.96
N GLY A 222 13.62 -10.54 -10.77
CA GLY A 222 12.88 -10.66 -12.03
C GLY A 222 11.36 -10.73 -11.82
N ALA A 223 10.89 -11.41 -10.78
CA ALA A 223 9.47 -11.42 -10.42
C ALA A 223 8.98 -10.06 -9.91
N VAL A 224 9.79 -9.36 -9.11
CA VAL A 224 9.50 -7.99 -8.65
C VAL A 224 9.38 -7.04 -9.85
N GLN A 225 10.29 -7.13 -10.82
CA GLN A 225 10.20 -6.32 -12.05
C GLN A 225 8.87 -6.56 -12.79
N GLN A 226 8.41 -7.81 -12.89
CA GLN A 226 7.11 -8.10 -13.50
C GLN A 226 5.93 -7.49 -12.73
N VAL A 227 6.03 -7.44 -11.39
CA VAL A 227 5.03 -6.75 -10.56
C VAL A 227 5.06 -5.24 -10.81
N VAL A 228 6.24 -4.63 -10.93
CA VAL A 228 6.39 -3.21 -11.31
C VAL A 228 5.78 -2.94 -12.68
N ASP A 229 6.09 -3.76 -13.68
CA ASP A 229 5.56 -3.61 -15.05
C ASP A 229 4.02 -3.72 -15.09
N ARG A 230 3.45 -4.60 -14.25
CA ARG A 230 2.01 -4.86 -14.19
C ARG A 230 1.21 -3.75 -13.50
N HIS A 231 1.79 -3.07 -12.51
CA HIS A 231 1.03 -2.20 -11.61
C HIS A 231 1.47 -0.74 -11.73
N ASP A 232 0.59 0.09 -12.29
CA ASP A 232 0.78 1.53 -12.53
C ASP A 232 1.35 2.25 -11.31
N ILE A 233 0.83 1.96 -10.12
CA ILE A 233 1.28 2.61 -8.87
C ILE A 233 2.78 2.45 -8.58
N LEU A 234 3.39 1.34 -9.02
CA LEU A 234 4.82 1.05 -8.80
C LEU A 234 5.74 1.71 -9.85
N ARG A 235 5.15 2.29 -10.90
CA ARG A 235 5.82 3.00 -11.98
C ARG A 235 5.32 4.45 -12.10
N THR A 236 4.71 4.97 -11.04
CA THR A 236 4.24 6.36 -10.95
C THR A 236 5.25 7.22 -10.22
N ALA A 237 5.65 8.32 -10.84
CA ALA A 237 6.44 9.38 -10.21
C ALA A 237 5.55 10.56 -9.79
N PHE A 238 5.94 11.27 -8.73
CA PHE A 238 5.33 12.55 -8.36
C PHE A 238 6.20 13.69 -8.86
N VAL A 239 5.59 14.65 -9.55
CA VAL A 239 6.25 15.86 -10.06
C VAL A 239 5.50 17.06 -9.53
N TRP A 240 6.20 17.97 -8.85
CA TRP A 240 5.60 19.16 -8.23
C TRP A 240 6.42 20.44 -8.45
N GLU A 241 7.72 20.32 -8.74
CA GLU A 241 8.58 21.49 -8.91
C GLU A 241 8.27 22.27 -10.18
N GLY A 242 7.87 23.54 -10.02
CA GLY A 242 7.55 24.40 -11.15
C GLY A 242 6.21 24.07 -11.81
N LEU A 243 5.34 23.36 -11.10
CA LEU A 243 3.94 23.11 -11.48
C LEU A 243 3.01 23.89 -10.54
N SER A 244 1.85 24.25 -11.06
CA SER A 244 0.74 24.89 -10.35
C SER A 244 0.05 23.93 -9.37
N SER A 245 0.02 22.65 -9.70
CA SER A 245 -0.43 21.57 -8.82
C SER A 245 0.46 20.34 -8.96
N PRO A 246 0.70 19.58 -7.87
CA PRO A 246 1.43 18.32 -7.95
C PRO A 246 0.72 17.32 -8.88
N ALA A 247 1.52 16.64 -9.71
CA ALA A 247 1.05 15.67 -10.68
C ALA A 247 1.63 14.28 -10.42
N GLN A 248 0.80 13.25 -10.60
CA GLN A 248 1.21 11.86 -10.75
C GLN A 248 1.49 11.61 -12.22
N VAL A 249 2.66 11.05 -12.52
CA VAL A 249 3.11 10.74 -13.87
C VAL A 249 3.35 9.25 -13.96
N VAL A 250 2.45 8.54 -14.64
CA VAL A 250 2.53 7.08 -14.78
C VAL A 250 3.45 6.74 -15.94
N TRP A 251 4.54 6.03 -15.68
CA TRP A 251 5.50 5.64 -16.72
C TRP A 251 5.14 4.30 -17.31
N ARG A 252 5.20 4.13 -18.63
CA ARG A 252 4.98 2.82 -19.29
C ARG A 252 6.00 1.77 -18.83
N LYS A 253 7.25 2.20 -18.63
CA LYS A 253 8.34 1.35 -18.15
C LYS A 253 9.15 2.07 -17.07
N ALA A 254 9.30 1.40 -15.93
CA ALA A 254 10.20 1.77 -14.84
C ALA A 254 11.07 0.55 -14.51
N VAL A 255 12.39 0.75 -14.45
CA VAL A 255 13.34 -0.33 -14.14
C VAL A 255 13.59 -0.37 -12.64
N LEU A 256 13.54 -1.57 -12.07
CA LEU A 256 13.90 -1.83 -10.70
C LEU A 256 15.39 -1.50 -10.49
N GLU A 257 15.66 -0.50 -9.66
CA GLU A 257 17.03 -0.16 -9.29
C GLU A 257 17.56 -1.14 -8.24
N VAL A 258 18.67 -1.79 -8.54
CA VAL A 258 19.36 -2.73 -7.65
C VAL A 258 20.73 -2.16 -7.32
N SER A 259 20.95 -1.88 -6.04
CA SER A 259 22.25 -1.47 -5.52
C SER A 259 22.87 -2.62 -4.75
N GLU A 260 24.06 -3.04 -5.13
CA GLU A 260 24.83 -4.05 -4.39
C GLU A 260 25.80 -3.35 -3.45
N VAL A 261 25.79 -3.78 -2.19
CA VAL A 261 26.68 -3.25 -1.15
C VAL A 261 27.44 -4.43 -0.58
N GLU A 262 28.76 -4.39 -0.69
CA GLU A 262 29.63 -5.25 0.10
C GLU A 262 29.69 -4.69 1.52
N LEU A 263 29.33 -5.51 2.49
CA LEU A 263 29.49 -5.16 3.88
C LEU A 263 30.92 -5.54 4.25
N ASP A 264 31.75 -4.56 4.57
CA ASP A 264 33.07 -4.83 5.15
C ASP A 264 32.87 -5.70 6.39
N ASP A 265 33.67 -6.76 6.51
CA ASP A 265 33.84 -7.47 7.78
C ASP A 265 34.46 -6.46 8.75
N CYS A 266 33.62 -5.77 9.54
CA CYS A 266 34.11 -4.81 10.52
C CYS A 266 35.19 -5.48 11.38
N ASP A 267 36.39 -4.90 11.38
CA ASP A 267 37.53 -5.27 12.21
C ASP A 267 37.08 -5.66 13.62
N GLY A 268 37.18 -6.97 13.88
CA GLY A 268 37.11 -7.52 15.22
C GLY A 268 38.34 -7.10 16.02
N SER A 269 38.35 -5.86 16.54
CA SER A 269 39.14 -5.56 17.75
C SER A 269 38.36 -6.01 18.98
N GLY A 270 38.19 -7.32 19.05
CA GLY A 270 38.00 -8.09 20.27
C GLY A 270 39.07 -9.16 20.21
N ALA A 271 40.24 -8.86 20.78
CA ALA A 271 41.32 -9.81 20.93
C ALA A 271 40.76 -11.16 21.39
N MET A 272 41.14 -12.22 20.69
CA MET A 272 40.80 -13.60 21.03
C MET A 272 41.01 -13.85 22.53
N SER A 273 39.91 -13.87 23.27
CA SER A 273 39.76 -14.70 24.45
C SER A 273 38.37 -15.32 24.40
N SER A 274 38.33 -16.48 23.74
CA SER A 274 37.29 -17.51 23.81
C SER A 274 35.81 -17.06 23.82
N GLY A 275 35.20 -17.10 22.64
CA GLY A 275 33.86 -17.69 22.44
C GLY A 275 32.65 -16.79 22.67
N GLY A 276 32.04 -16.36 21.57
CA GLY A 276 30.64 -15.92 21.53
C GLY A 276 30.42 -14.41 21.68
N GLY A 277 30.68 -13.65 20.62
CA GLY A 277 30.37 -12.22 20.53
C GLY A 277 29.21 -11.95 19.56
N SER A 278 28.07 -11.57 20.11
CA SER A 278 26.96 -10.92 19.39
C SER A 278 27.37 -9.52 18.96
N ILE A 279 27.01 -9.08 17.74
CA ILE A 279 27.21 -7.70 17.29
C ILE A 279 25.92 -7.16 16.64
N HIS A 280 25.33 -6.16 17.31
CA HIS A 280 24.29 -5.28 16.78
C HIS A 280 24.92 -4.19 15.90
N ALA A 281 24.32 -3.88 14.76
CA ALA A 281 24.65 -2.70 13.97
C ALA A 281 23.60 -1.59 14.20
N SER A 282 24.07 -0.48 14.77
CA SER A 282 23.36 0.78 14.94
C SER A 282 23.46 1.60 13.64
N THR A 283 22.34 2.17 13.19
CA THR A 283 22.29 3.19 12.13
C THR A 283 22.93 4.49 12.60
N ALA A 284 24.16 4.78 12.16
CA ALA A 284 24.77 6.09 12.28
C ALA A 284 24.85 6.76 10.90
N SER A 285 24.01 7.77 10.73
CA SER A 285 24.03 8.72 9.62
C SER A 285 25.39 9.45 9.57
N THR A 286 26.10 9.34 8.45
CA THR A 286 27.22 10.23 8.11
C THR A 286 27.04 10.73 6.68
N LEU A 287 26.15 11.70 6.50
CA LEU A 287 26.31 12.73 5.47
C LEU A 287 27.09 13.88 6.13
N ALA A 288 28.41 13.69 6.24
CA ALA A 288 29.34 14.77 6.62
C ALA A 288 29.71 15.57 5.36
N GLY A 289 29.69 16.89 5.50
CA GLY A 289 29.67 17.86 4.42
C GLY A 289 30.87 17.85 3.49
N ARG A 290 30.60 18.12 2.22
CA ARG A 290 31.59 18.71 1.31
C ARG A 290 31.71 20.19 1.65
N ARG A 291 32.71 20.54 2.47
CA ARG A 291 33.23 21.90 2.55
C ARG A 291 33.98 22.20 1.26
N CYS A 292 33.63 23.33 0.64
CA CYS A 292 34.48 24.00 -0.32
C CYS A 292 35.78 24.45 0.34
N CYS A 293 36.90 23.94 -0.16
CA CYS A 293 38.21 24.60 -0.24
C CYS A 293 38.72 24.17 -1.64
N GLY A 294 39.13 25.00 -2.59
CA GLY A 294 39.56 26.39 -2.59
C GLY A 294 40.72 26.45 -3.58
N LEU A 295 40.45 26.92 -4.81
CA LEU A 295 41.30 27.65 -5.75
C LEU A 295 40.48 27.96 -7.01
#